data_AF-A0A9W9XC62-F1
#
_entry.id   AF-A0A9W9XC62-F1
#
_cell.length_a   1.000
_cell.length_b   1.000
_cell.length_c   1.000
_cell.angle_alpha   90.00
_cell.angle_beta   90.00
_cell.angle_gamma   90.00
#
_symmetry.space_group_name_H-M   'P 1'
#
loop_
_entity.id
_entity.type
_entity.pdbx_description
1 polymer ?
#
loop_
_entity_poly.entity_id
_entity_poly.type
_entity_poly.pdbx_seq_one_letter_code
_entity_poly.pdbx_strand_id
1 'polypeptide(L)'
;MTASFQVIAGIDIGTIFSVPPIPMQASAASDDQGLAMGIIVAFRLFGALIGLAVGATTFSRVFANWIDGLTLPPSLALLKDPSEAVRFIPYLRPADISPALRDLIREAYKDAIQTIWYELAAFGALESLSSLFVEELTIETEELGRQHFEHASD
;
A
#
# COMPACT_ATOMS: atom_id res chain seq x y z
N MET A 1 -22.65 -3.39 -7.98
CA MET A 1 -21.47 -4.25 -8.24
C MET A 1 -20.36 -3.92 -7.24
N THR A 2 -20.65 -3.91 -5.94
CA THR A 2 -19.77 -3.30 -4.90
C THR A 2 -19.36 -4.28 -3.81
N ALA A 3 -20.26 -5.19 -3.39
CA ALA A 3 -19.96 -6.15 -2.33
C ALA A 3 -18.90 -7.20 -2.76
N SER A 4 -19.00 -7.75 -3.97
CA SER A 4 -18.09 -8.81 -4.43
C SER A 4 -16.63 -8.36 -4.51
N PHE A 5 -16.37 -7.13 -4.97
CA PHE A 5 -15.01 -6.57 -5.02
C PHE A 5 -14.44 -6.37 -3.61
N GLN A 6 -15.26 -5.89 -2.67
CA GLN A 6 -14.84 -5.71 -1.27
C GLN A 6 -14.53 -7.04 -0.59
N VAL A 7 -15.26 -8.12 -0.91
CA VAL A 7 -14.94 -9.45 -0.39
C VAL A 7 -13.58 -9.92 -0.89
N ILE A 8 -13.29 -9.77 -2.18
CA ILE A 8 -11.99 -10.15 -2.76
C ILE A 8 -10.86 -9.35 -2.10
N ALA A 9 -11.01 -8.03 -1.99
CA ALA A 9 -10.03 -7.17 -1.33
C ALA A 9 -9.87 -7.50 0.17
N GLY A 10 -10.95 -7.88 0.86
CA GLY A 10 -10.91 -8.29 2.26
C GLY A 10 -10.16 -9.59 2.48
N ILE A 11 -10.32 -10.57 1.59
CA ILE A 11 -9.57 -11.83 1.64
C ILE A 11 -8.08 -11.57 1.43
N ASP A 12 -7.74 -10.74 0.45
CA ASP A 12 -6.35 -10.37 0.15
C ASP A 12 -5.66 -9.69 1.35
N ILE A 13 -6.27 -8.61 1.86
CA ILE A 13 -5.77 -7.89 3.04
C ILE A 13 -5.71 -8.81 4.27
N GLY A 14 -6.70 -9.67 4.49
CA GLY A 14 -6.66 -10.62 5.60
C GLY A 14 -5.47 -11.60 5.50
N THR A 15 -5.20 -12.08 4.29
CA THR A 15 -4.15 -13.06 4.01
C THR A 15 -2.75 -12.45 4.16
N ILE A 16 -2.49 -11.27 3.58
CA ILE A 16 -1.17 -10.61 3.63
C ILE A 16 -0.75 -10.22 5.06
N PHE A 17 -1.71 -9.98 5.96
CA PHE A 17 -1.42 -9.69 7.37
C PHE A 17 -1.25 -10.95 8.21
N SER A 18 -2.04 -12.00 7.94
CA SER A 18 -2.10 -13.18 8.81
C SER A 18 -1.10 -14.28 8.44
N VAL A 19 -0.78 -14.44 7.16
CA VAL A 19 0.05 -15.57 6.68
C VAL A 19 1.55 -15.36 6.90
N PRO A 20 2.16 -14.22 6.50
CA PRO A 20 3.62 -14.03 6.63
C PRO A 20 4.22 -14.12 8.05
N PRO A 21 3.50 -13.75 9.13
CA PRO A 21 3.97 -13.96 10.49
C PRO A 21 4.33 -15.41 10.84
N ILE A 22 3.66 -16.39 10.24
CA ILE A 22 3.83 -17.81 10.57
C ILE A 22 5.24 -18.32 10.19
N PRO A 23 5.66 -18.29 8.91
CA PRO A 23 6.99 -18.74 8.53
C PRO A 23 8.10 -17.89 9.14
N MET A 24 7.85 -16.60 9.37
CA MET A 24 8.84 -15.73 10.01
C MET A 24 9.08 -16.09 11.48
N GLN A 25 8.04 -16.47 12.23
CA GLN A 25 8.22 -17.01 13.58
C GLN A 25 8.88 -18.39 13.55
N ALA A 26 8.56 -19.23 12.56
CA ALA A 26 9.21 -20.53 12.38
C ALA A 26 10.71 -20.42 11.99
N SER A 27 11.11 -19.30 11.37
CA SER A 27 12.51 -19.06 10.98
C SER A 27 13.45 -18.70 12.14
N ALA A 28 12.91 -18.43 13.33
CA ALA A 28 13.64 -17.94 14.48
C ALA A 28 13.50 -18.88 15.68
N ALA A 29 14.54 -18.93 16.53
CA ALA A 29 14.49 -19.61 17.81
C ALA A 29 13.34 -19.06 18.67
N SER A 30 12.78 -19.89 19.55
CA SER A 30 11.63 -19.55 20.40
C SER A 30 11.80 -18.23 21.17
N ASP A 31 12.99 -17.98 21.72
CA ASP A 31 13.33 -16.75 22.45
C ASP A 31 13.42 -15.50 21.54
N ASP A 32 13.65 -15.68 20.23
CA ASP A 32 13.87 -14.61 19.24
C ASP A 32 12.66 -14.34 18.33
N GLN A 33 11.56 -15.10 18.47
CA GLN A 33 10.35 -14.93 17.65
C GLN A 33 9.75 -13.51 17.75
N GLY A 34 9.83 -12.89 18.93
CA GLY A 34 9.40 -11.51 19.13
C GLY A 34 10.23 -10.50 18.32
N LEU A 35 11.55 -10.73 18.23
CA LEU A 35 12.44 -9.92 17.39
C LEU A 35 12.15 -10.13 15.90
N ALA A 36 11.96 -11.38 15.48
CA ALA A 36 11.59 -11.71 14.10
C ALA A 36 10.30 -11.00 13.66
N MET A 37 9.28 -11.02 14.53
CA MET A 37 8.02 -10.29 14.30
C MET A 37 8.23 -8.77 14.22
N GLY A 38 9.07 -8.21 15.08
CA GLY A 38 9.42 -6.78 15.04
C GLY A 38 10.05 -6.38 13.70
N ILE A 39 10.93 -7.23 13.15
CA ILE A 39 11.56 -7.02 11.85
C ILE A 39 10.50 -6.98 10.74
N ILE A 40 9.56 -7.93 10.70
CA ILE A 40 8.48 -7.92 9.69
C ILE A 40 7.67 -6.62 9.77
N VAL A 41 7.29 -6.20 10.98
CA VAL A 41 6.51 -4.96 11.15
C VAL A 41 7.29 -3.74 10.67
N ALA A 42 8.59 -3.68 10.97
CA ALA A 42 9.45 -2.60 10.47
C ALA A 42 9.48 -2.57 8.93
N PHE A 43 9.66 -3.71 8.26
CA PHE A 43 9.61 -3.79 6.80
C PHE A 43 8.24 -3.43 6.22
N ARG A 44 7.14 -3.79 6.88
CA ARG A 44 5.79 -3.38 6.46
C ARG A 44 5.60 -1.87 6.51
N LEU A 45 6.03 -1.23 7.60
CA LEU A 45 5.95 0.23 7.74
C LEU A 45 6.85 0.93 6.72
N PHE A 46 8.03 0.38 6.46
CA PHE A 46 8.93 0.89 5.43
C PHE A 46 8.33 0.78 4.03
N GLY A 47 7.73 -0.36 3.69
CA GLY A 47 6.99 -0.55 2.44
C GLY A 47 5.82 0.43 2.29
N ALA A 48 5.05 0.65 3.37
CA ALA A 48 3.96 1.63 3.39
C ALA A 48 4.47 3.06 3.13
N LEU A 49 5.63 3.42 3.69
CA LEU A 49 6.26 4.72 3.43
C LEU A 49 6.69 4.86 1.97
N ILE A 50 7.32 3.82 1.39
CA ILE A 50 7.70 3.81 -0.03
C ILE A 50 6.46 3.96 -0.91
N GLY A 51 5.41 3.17 -0.66
CA GLY A 51 4.16 3.23 -1.43
C GLY A 51 3.51 4.62 -1.37
N LEU A 52 3.50 5.24 -0.18
CA LEU A 52 3.02 6.60 -0.01
C LEU A 52 3.85 7.62 -0.79
N ALA A 53 5.18 7.52 -0.73
CA ALA A 53 6.08 8.43 -1.42
C ALA A 53 5.95 8.33 -2.94
N VAL A 54 5.88 7.09 -3.48
CA VAL A 54 5.65 6.84 -4.90
C VAL A 54 4.29 7.41 -5.32
N GLY A 55 3.21 7.05 -4.62
CA GLY A 55 1.86 7.54 -4.95
C GLY A 55 1.75 9.06 -4.91
N ALA A 56 2.30 9.72 -3.89
CA ALA A 56 2.29 11.18 -3.78
C ALA A 56 3.10 11.86 -4.90
N THR A 57 4.26 11.30 -5.24
CA THR A 57 5.13 11.83 -6.31
C THR A 57 4.48 11.65 -7.68
N THR A 58 3.94 10.46 -7.96
CA THR A 58 3.24 10.16 -9.21
C THR A 58 2.01 11.03 -9.38
N PHE A 59 1.18 11.14 -8.34
CA PHE A 59 0.03 12.05 -8.33
C PHE A 59 0.46 13.47 -8.68
N SER A 60 1.44 14.00 -7.95
CA SER A 60 1.90 15.38 -8.11
C SER A 60 2.42 15.63 -9.52
N ARG A 61 3.20 14.70 -10.07
CA ARG A 61 3.76 14.81 -11.43
C ARG A 61 2.67 14.78 -12.51
N VAL A 62 1.80 13.79 -12.49
CA VAL A 62 0.75 13.62 -13.51
C VAL A 62 -0.24 14.78 -13.45
N PHE A 63 -0.63 15.18 -12.24
CA PHE A 63 -1.56 16.28 -12.03
C PHE A 63 -0.97 17.63 -12.47
N ALA A 64 0.28 17.94 -12.09
CA ALA A 64 0.97 19.16 -12.52
C ALA A 64 1.03 19.28 -14.04
N ASN A 65 1.44 18.20 -14.73
CA ASN A 65 1.53 18.17 -16.19
C ASN A 65 0.18 18.48 -16.88
N TRP A 66 -0.92 18.03 -16.30
CA TRP A 66 -2.26 18.31 -16.80
C TRP A 66 -2.68 19.76 -16.57
N ILE A 67 -2.42 20.29 -15.37
CA ILE A 67 -2.82 21.64 -14.95
C ILE A 67 -1.99 22.73 -15.65
N ASP A 68 -0.71 22.49 -15.91
CA ASP A 68 0.17 23.45 -16.60
C ASP A 68 -0.31 23.77 -18.03
N GLY A 69 -1.04 22.86 -18.66
CA GLY A 69 -1.67 23.07 -19.97
C GLY A 69 -2.97 23.88 -19.93
N LEU A 70 -3.51 24.19 -18.74
CA LEU A 70 -4.81 24.81 -18.56
C LEU A 70 -4.70 26.28 -18.12
N THR A 71 -5.53 27.14 -18.72
CA THR A 71 -5.67 28.52 -18.24
C THR A 71 -6.64 28.55 -17.06
N LEU A 72 -6.09 28.61 -15.85
CA LEU A 72 -6.89 28.61 -14.62
C LEU A 72 -7.30 30.03 -14.18
N PRO A 73 -8.57 30.24 -13.78
CA PRO A 73 -8.99 31.48 -13.13
C PRO A 73 -8.33 31.65 -11.75
N PRO A 74 -8.27 32.88 -11.20
CA PRO A 74 -7.61 33.17 -9.92
C PRO A 74 -8.16 32.35 -8.74
N SER A 75 -9.45 32.01 -8.76
CA SER A 75 -10.11 31.16 -7.76
C SER A 75 -9.56 29.73 -7.72
N LEU A 76 -8.90 29.29 -8.80
CA LEU A 76 -8.30 27.97 -8.96
C LEU A 76 -6.77 28.03 -8.95
N ALA A 77 -6.15 29.17 -8.67
CA ALA A 77 -4.69 29.31 -8.72
C ALA A 77 -3.97 28.34 -7.77
N LEU A 78 -4.62 27.95 -6.67
CA LEU A 78 -4.09 26.98 -5.71
C LEU A 78 -3.89 25.57 -6.32
N LEU A 79 -4.64 25.21 -7.37
CA LEU A 79 -4.48 23.92 -8.07
C LEU A 79 -3.16 23.82 -8.84
N LYS A 80 -2.46 24.94 -9.08
CA LYS A 80 -1.11 24.90 -9.63
C LYS A 80 -0.11 24.26 -8.67
N ASP A 81 -0.42 24.25 -7.37
CA ASP A 81 0.34 23.49 -6.40
C ASP A 81 -0.28 22.08 -6.27
N PRO A 82 0.40 21.02 -6.75
CA PRO A 82 -0.13 19.67 -6.70
C PRO A 82 -0.33 19.15 -5.27
N SER A 83 0.44 19.67 -4.30
CA SER A 83 0.30 19.29 -2.90
C SER A 83 -1.03 19.75 -2.29
N GLU A 84 -1.57 20.83 -2.84
CA GLU A 84 -2.83 21.45 -2.43
C GLU A 84 -4.03 20.89 -3.21
N ALA A 85 -3.79 20.25 -4.34
CA ALA A 85 -4.83 19.71 -5.20
C ALA A 85 -5.74 18.71 -4.47
N VAL A 86 -5.20 17.81 -3.65
CA VAL A 86 -6.04 16.84 -2.91
C VAL A 86 -6.92 17.55 -1.88
N ARG A 87 -6.37 18.53 -1.16
CA ARG A 87 -7.12 19.35 -0.19
C ARG A 87 -8.19 20.19 -0.87
N PHE A 88 -8.01 20.54 -2.14
CA PHE A 88 -8.93 21.38 -2.90
C PHE A 88 -10.17 20.63 -3.41
N ILE A 89 -10.19 19.29 -3.42
CA ILE A 89 -11.29 18.47 -3.96
C ILE A 89 -12.69 18.85 -3.40
N PRO A 90 -12.88 19.07 -2.08
CA PRO A 90 -14.19 19.46 -1.54
C PRO A 90 -14.67 20.82 -2.06
N TYR A 91 -13.74 21.72 -2.36
CA TYR A 91 -14.02 23.09 -2.82
C TYR A 91 -14.33 23.15 -4.32
N LEU A 92 -13.94 22.14 -5.10
CA LEU A 92 -14.29 22.03 -6.53
C LEU A 92 -15.79 21.81 -6.75
N ARG A 93 -16.50 21.16 -5.81
CA ARG A 93 -17.93 20.88 -5.93
C ARG A 93 -18.81 22.15 -5.88
N PRO A 94 -18.61 23.08 -4.92
CA PRO A 94 -19.34 24.35 -4.89
C PRO A 94 -18.73 25.44 -5.78
N ALA A 95 -17.52 25.25 -6.33
CA ALA A 95 -16.89 26.26 -7.19
C ALA A 95 -17.74 26.54 -8.44
N ASP A 96 -18.01 27.84 -8.66
CA ASP A 96 -18.69 28.35 -9.85
C ASP A 96 -17.70 28.45 -11.01
N ILE A 97 -17.58 27.36 -11.76
CA ILE A 97 -16.66 27.20 -12.89
C ILE A 97 -17.40 26.61 -14.08
N SER A 98 -16.91 26.88 -15.28
CA SER A 98 -17.54 26.33 -16.49
C SER A 98 -17.57 24.79 -16.43
N PRO A 99 -18.65 24.14 -16.92
CA PRO A 99 -18.74 22.68 -16.93
C PRO A 99 -17.56 22.02 -17.64
N ALA A 100 -17.11 22.61 -18.76
CA ALA A 100 -15.96 22.13 -19.52
C ALA A 100 -14.65 22.15 -18.70
N LEU A 101 -14.39 23.23 -17.95
CA LEU A 101 -13.20 23.32 -17.10
C LEU A 101 -13.26 22.32 -15.94
N ARG A 102 -14.45 22.12 -15.36
CA ARG A 102 -14.66 21.13 -14.31
C ARG A 102 -14.38 19.71 -14.80
N ASP A 103 -14.80 19.38 -16.01
CA ASP A 103 -14.57 18.05 -16.58
C ASP A 103 -13.08 17.82 -16.89
N LEU A 104 -12.36 18.83 -17.39
CA LEU A 104 -10.91 18.77 -17.59
C LEU A 104 -10.15 18.55 -16.27
N ILE A 105 -10.52 19.27 -15.21
CA ILE A 105 -9.93 19.08 -13.88
C ILE A 105 -10.23 17.68 -13.36
N ARG A 106 -11.47 17.20 -13.50
CA ARG A 106 -11.85 15.83 -13.10
C ARG A 106 -11.03 14.79 -13.85
N GLU A 107 -10.78 15.00 -15.14
CA GLU A 107 -9.95 14.12 -15.95
C GLU A 107 -8.50 14.09 -15.46
N ALA A 108 -7.93 15.24 -15.09
CA ALA A 108 -6.60 15.31 -14.47
C ALA A 108 -6.51 14.50 -13.17
N TYR A 109 -7.50 14.61 -12.27
CA TYR A 109 -7.54 13.77 -11.05
C TYR A 109 -7.70 12.29 -11.37
N LYS A 110 -8.57 11.95 -12.31
CA LYS A 110 -8.81 10.56 -12.71
C LYS A 110 -7.53 9.93 -13.25
N ASP A 111 -6.84 10.62 -14.16
CA ASP A 111 -5.63 10.13 -14.81
C ASP A 111 -4.48 9.94 -13.81
N ALA A 112 -4.31 10.89 -12.88
CA ALA A 112 -3.35 10.78 -11.79
C ALA A 112 -3.63 9.56 -10.90
N ILE A 113 -4.88 9.36 -10.45
CA ILE A 113 -5.26 8.21 -9.61
C ILE A 113 -5.16 6.89 -10.38
N GLN A 114 -5.54 6.89 -11.66
CA GLN A 114 -5.44 5.71 -12.50
C GLN A 114 -3.98 5.29 -12.73
N THR A 115 -3.07 6.25 -12.88
CA THR A 115 -1.63 5.98 -12.99
C THR A 115 -1.09 5.33 -11.71
N ILE A 116 -1.50 5.82 -10.53
CA ILE A 116 -1.12 5.20 -9.25
C ILE A 116 -1.62 3.76 -9.17
N TRP A 117 -2.85 3.48 -9.62
CA TRP A 117 -3.36 2.10 -9.68
C TRP A 117 -2.50 1.18 -10.54
N TYR A 118 -1.99 1.67 -11.68
CA TYR A 118 -1.10 0.88 -12.52
C TYR A 118 0.26 0.62 -11.85
N GLU A 119 0.82 1.61 -11.15
CA GLU A 119 2.06 1.43 -10.39
C GLU A 119 1.88 0.42 -9.25
N LEU A 120 0.80 0.53 -8.48
CA LEU A 120 0.47 -0.43 -7.41
C LEU A 120 0.24 -1.84 -7.97
N ALA A 121 -0.44 -1.97 -9.11
CA ALA A 121 -0.62 -3.26 -9.77
C ALA A 121 0.71 -3.87 -10.23
N ALA A 122 1.64 -3.04 -10.71
CA ALA A 122 2.98 -3.49 -11.08
C ALA A 122 3.77 -4.00 -9.85
N PHE A 123 3.70 -3.30 -8.72
CA PHE A 123 4.28 -3.78 -7.46
C PHE A 123 3.63 -5.09 -6.99
N GLY A 124 2.30 -5.20 -7.06
CA GLY A 124 1.60 -6.44 -6.69
C GLY A 124 1.96 -7.62 -7.60
N ALA A 125 2.16 -7.39 -8.90
CA ALA A 125 2.64 -8.42 -9.81
C ALA A 125 4.08 -8.86 -9.47
N LEU A 126 4.94 -7.91 -9.12
CA LEU A 126 6.31 -8.19 -8.69
C LEU A 126 6.35 -8.95 -7.36
N GLU A 127 5.50 -8.58 -6.40
CA GLU A 127 5.34 -9.30 -5.13
C GLU A 127 4.86 -10.73 -5.38
N SER A 128 3.83 -10.89 -6.21
CA SER A 128 3.30 -12.21 -6.59
C SER A 128 4.40 -13.08 -7.21
N LEU A 129 5.23 -12.52 -8.10
CA LEU A 129 6.35 -13.26 -8.67
C LEU A 129 7.43 -13.57 -7.62
N SER A 130 7.72 -12.63 -6.72
CA SER A 130 8.71 -12.80 -5.66
C SER A 130 8.29 -13.90 -4.67
N SER A 131 6.98 -14.09 -4.46
CA SER A 131 6.45 -15.14 -3.57
C SER A 131 6.88 -16.56 -3.99
N LEU A 132 7.14 -16.79 -5.27
CA LEU A 132 7.61 -18.08 -5.80
C LEU A 132 9.03 -18.44 -5.36
N PHE A 133 9.78 -17.48 -4.83
CA PHE A 133 11.15 -17.67 -4.35
C PHE A 133 11.22 -17.78 -2.82
N VAL A 134 10.09 -17.71 -2.12
CA VAL A 134 10.04 -17.88 -0.67
C VAL A 134 10.24 -19.37 -0.33
N GLU A 135 11.19 -19.65 0.55
CA GLU A 135 11.51 -21.00 1.00
C GLU A 135 10.40 -21.54 1.91
N GLU A 136 10.10 -22.83 1.75
CA GLU A 136 9.16 -23.54 2.61
C GLU A 136 9.86 -23.91 3.93
N LEU A 137 9.51 -23.22 5.00
CA LEU A 137 9.99 -23.54 6.34
C LEU A 137 9.01 -24.49 7.03
N THR A 138 9.52 -25.60 7.57
CA THR A 138 8.68 -26.48 8.38
C THR A 138 8.31 -25.78 9.69
N ILE A 139 7.03 -25.88 10.04
CA ILE A 139 6.52 -25.39 11.33
C ILE A 139 6.82 -26.41 12.43
N GLU A 140 7.15 -27.66 12.07
CA GLU A 140 7.53 -28.71 13.00
C GLU A 140 8.94 -28.44 13.52
N THR A 141 9.00 -27.78 14.67
CA THR A 141 10.24 -27.50 15.38
C THR A 141 10.26 -28.34 16.65
N GLU A 142 11.21 -29.28 16.74
CA GLU A 142 11.44 -30.15 17.91
C GLU A 142 12.24 -29.40 19.00
N GLU A 143 11.85 -28.16 19.30
CA GLU A 143 12.52 -27.35 20.32
C GLU A 143 11.99 -27.75 21.70
N LEU A 144 12.82 -28.49 22.43
CA LEU A 144 12.65 -28.73 23.85
C LEU A 144 12.85 -27.40 24.58
N GLY A 145 11.75 -26.70 24.88
CA GLY A 145 11.81 -25.44 25.62
C GLY A 145 12.56 -25.60 26.95
N ARG A 146 13.09 -24.51 27.51
CA ARG A 146 13.88 -24.50 28.76
C ARG A 146 13.15 -25.06 30.01
N GLN A 147 11.86 -25.36 29.88
CA GLN A 147 11.01 -25.96 30.90
C GLN A 147 10.76 -27.47 30.66
N HIS A 148 11.37 -28.05 29.62
CA HIS A 148 11.29 -29.47 29.35
C HIS A 148 12.06 -30.25 30.42
N PHE A 149 11.36 -31.14 31.11
CA PHE A 149 11.97 -32.05 32.08
C PHE A 149 12.41 -33.32 31.34
N GLU A 150 13.73 -33.56 31.29
CA GLU A 150 14.26 -34.88 30.91
C GLU A 150 13.72 -35.92 31.88
N HIS A 151 12.91 -36.87 31.39
CA HIS A 151 12.62 -38.07 32.15
C HIS A 151 13.86 -38.96 32.11
N ALA A 152 14.50 -39.16 33.26
CA ALA A 152 15.51 -40.19 33.42
C ALA A 152 14.88 -41.54 33.08
N SER A 153 15.36 -42.16 31.99
CA SER A 153 15.04 -43.54 31.65
C SER A 153 15.78 -44.47 32.62
N ASP A 154 15.03 -45.27 33.38
CA ASP A 154 15.51 -46.45 34.13
C ASP A 154 16.10 -47.52 33.19
#